data_AF-A0A7V3JN64-F1
#
_entry.id   AF-A0A7V3JN64-F1
#
_cell.length_a   1.000
_cell.length_b   1.000
_cell.length_c   1.000
_cell.angle_alpha   90.00
_cell.angle_beta   90.00
_cell.angle_gamma   90.00
#
_symmetry.space_group_name_H-M   'P 1'
#
loop_
_entity.id
_entity.type
_entity.pdbx_description
1 polymer ?
#
loop_
_entity_poly.entity_id
_entity_poly.type
_entity_poly.pdbx_seq_one_letter_code
_entity_poly.pdbx_strand_id
1 'polypeptide(L)'
;ADYDNDGDTDIFVLNDVARNYLWENDGHGKFREVSIERGLAFDAHGRYLASMGVDCADYDNDGWLDFFQTSYSDQQPALYHNSGHGYFDEVASQAIPGGSLLPYINWGTHFVDFDNDGWADLFVANGNTQDNLGKYSARESYEAPNTVLWNKGDGKFIDISERAGDGLAPRYSSRGSAADDLDNDGRPDVVVLNARSLPTVIRNESPQAGRHWIQLELRGTSSSRDAVGAHVYVTAGGITQLREVHSGRSYQGHCGSRLHFGLGSAARIDTVEVRWLGGKTERFAHLPADQRVLVIEGAGAVQPLPEQ
;
A
#
# COMPACT_ATOMS: atom_id res chain seq x y z
N ALA A 1 -8.20 7.68 4.00
CA ALA A 1 -7.05 8.44 3.50
C ALA A 1 -7.53 9.80 3.07
N ASP A 2 -6.72 10.84 3.23
CA ASP A 2 -6.97 12.16 2.64
C ASP A 2 -6.69 12.04 1.13
N TYR A 3 -7.73 11.69 0.35
CA TYR A 3 -7.57 11.29 -1.05
C TYR A 3 -7.54 12.48 -2.03
N ASP A 4 -8.02 13.64 -1.60
CA ASP A 4 -8.08 14.87 -2.39
C ASP A 4 -7.18 15.99 -1.83
N ASN A 5 -6.33 15.66 -0.85
CA ASN A 5 -5.31 16.51 -0.25
C ASN A 5 -5.88 17.78 0.41
N ASP A 6 -7.07 17.68 1.02
CA ASP A 6 -7.75 18.81 1.66
C ASP A 6 -7.44 18.96 3.17
N GLY A 7 -6.75 17.97 3.74
CA GLY A 7 -6.26 17.99 5.11
C GLY A 7 -7.17 17.28 6.11
N ASP A 8 -8.19 16.55 5.65
CA ASP A 8 -8.97 15.64 6.48
C ASP A 8 -9.10 14.22 5.93
N THR A 9 -9.40 13.28 6.83
CA THR A 9 -9.41 11.86 6.47
C THR A 9 -10.77 11.41 5.95
N ASP A 10 -10.76 10.81 4.76
CA ASP A 10 -11.92 10.16 4.15
C ASP A 10 -11.95 8.66 4.36
N ILE A 11 -13.07 8.03 3.99
CA ILE A 11 -13.30 6.60 4.16
C ILE A 11 -13.69 5.96 2.83
N PHE A 12 -12.84 5.09 2.32
CA PHE A 12 -13.18 4.21 1.20
C PHE A 12 -13.59 2.82 1.73
N VAL A 13 -14.79 2.39 1.36
CA VAL A 13 -15.40 1.13 1.81
C VAL A 13 -15.63 0.23 0.62
N LEU A 14 -14.96 -0.92 0.65
CA LEU A 14 -15.18 -1.99 -0.30
C LEU A 14 -16.40 -2.84 0.07
N ASN A 15 -17.13 -3.31 -0.94
CA ASN A 15 -18.27 -4.20 -0.75
C ASN A 15 -18.11 -5.48 -1.56
N ASP A 16 -18.45 -6.61 -0.92
CA ASP A 16 -18.54 -7.89 -1.60
C ASP A 16 -19.87 -7.97 -2.39
N VAL A 17 -19.76 -8.04 -3.72
CA VAL A 17 -20.89 -8.15 -4.67
C VAL A 17 -21.81 -6.91 -4.68
N ALA A 18 -21.26 -5.72 -4.40
CA ALA A 18 -21.94 -4.44 -4.57
C ALA A 18 -20.95 -3.32 -4.95
N ARG A 19 -21.44 -2.15 -5.37
CA ARG A 19 -20.56 -1.00 -5.63
C ARG A 19 -19.81 -0.58 -4.36
N ASN A 20 -18.62 -0.01 -4.53
CA ASN A 20 -17.90 0.58 -3.40
C ASN A 20 -18.45 1.95 -3.02
N TYR A 21 -18.15 2.40 -1.80
CA TYR A 21 -18.51 3.72 -1.29
C TYR A 21 -17.27 4.50 -0.91
N LEU A 22 -17.22 5.75 -1.34
CA LEU A 22 -16.24 6.72 -0.88
C LEU A 22 -17.02 7.78 -0.10
N TRP A 23 -16.67 7.93 1.18
CA TRP A 23 -17.26 8.89 2.08
C TRP A 23 -16.28 10.05 2.26
N GLU A 24 -16.57 11.15 1.56
CA GLU A 24 -15.84 12.41 1.63
C GLU A 24 -16.23 13.14 2.91
N ASN A 25 -15.24 13.50 3.73
CA ASN A 25 -15.40 14.27 4.95
C ASN A 25 -15.39 15.78 4.63
N ASP A 26 -16.10 16.58 5.43
CA ASP A 26 -16.16 18.04 5.25
C ASP A 26 -15.22 18.81 6.20
N GLY A 27 -14.21 18.15 6.75
CA GLY A 27 -13.36 18.65 7.82
C GLY A 27 -14.06 18.81 9.18
N HIS A 28 -15.36 18.54 9.27
CA HIS A 28 -16.17 18.67 10.48
C HIS A 28 -16.82 17.36 10.92
N GLY A 29 -16.42 16.24 10.31
CA GLY A 29 -16.91 14.90 10.64
C GLY A 29 -18.27 14.59 10.04
N LYS A 30 -18.73 15.35 9.04
CA LYS A 30 -19.89 14.98 8.23
C LYS A 30 -19.41 14.40 6.92
N PHE A 31 -19.99 13.25 6.59
CA PHE A 31 -19.56 12.48 5.44
C PHE A 31 -20.62 12.51 4.34
N ARG A 32 -20.17 12.65 3.09
CA ARG A 32 -20.99 12.54 1.87
C ARG A 32 -20.50 11.36 1.04
N GLU A 33 -21.42 10.57 0.53
CA GLU A 33 -21.07 9.46 -0.38
C GLU A 33 -20.86 10.01 -1.81
N VAL A 34 -19.70 9.71 -2.41
CA VAL A 34 -19.25 10.33 -3.67
C VAL A 34 -18.65 9.34 -4.68
N SER A 35 -18.71 8.02 -4.46
CA SER A 35 -17.88 7.08 -5.23
C SER A 35 -18.16 7.07 -6.73
N ILE A 36 -19.41 7.28 -7.14
CA ILE A 36 -19.78 7.34 -8.57
C ILE A 36 -19.19 8.59 -9.22
N GLU A 37 -19.26 9.72 -8.52
CA GLU A 37 -18.81 11.03 -9.00
C GLU A 37 -17.28 11.08 -9.11
N ARG A 38 -16.59 10.37 -8.20
CA ARG A 38 -15.12 10.28 -8.15
C ARG A 38 -14.53 9.14 -8.98
N GLY A 39 -15.33 8.19 -9.47
CA GLY A 39 -14.84 7.08 -10.30
C GLY A 39 -14.40 5.81 -9.55
N LEU A 40 -14.70 5.69 -8.26
CA LEU A 40 -14.29 4.55 -7.41
C LEU A 40 -15.36 3.48 -7.20
N ALA A 41 -16.56 3.67 -7.77
CA ALA A 41 -17.69 2.78 -7.55
C ALA A 41 -17.58 1.43 -8.30
N PHE A 42 -16.89 1.40 -9.44
CA PHE A 42 -16.93 0.33 -10.43
C PHE A 42 -15.57 0.14 -11.13
N ASP A 43 -15.38 -1.01 -11.79
CA ASP A 43 -14.25 -1.23 -12.70
C ASP A 43 -14.37 -0.41 -14.00
N ALA A 44 -13.35 -0.45 -14.88
CA ALA A 44 -13.37 0.23 -16.19
C ALA A 44 -14.53 -0.18 -17.13
N HIS A 45 -15.28 -1.23 -16.80
CA HIS A 45 -16.44 -1.70 -17.56
C HIS A 45 -17.78 -1.35 -16.88
N GLY A 46 -17.77 -0.58 -15.79
CA GLY A 46 -18.96 -0.20 -15.03
C GLY A 46 -19.55 -1.34 -14.20
N ARG A 47 -18.76 -2.37 -13.89
CA ARG A 47 -19.18 -3.51 -13.07
C ARG A 47 -18.72 -3.32 -11.64
N TYR A 48 -19.54 -3.75 -10.69
CA TYR A 48 -19.07 -3.92 -9.32
C TYR A 48 -18.29 -5.23 -9.21
N LEU A 49 -17.27 -5.24 -8.36
CA LEU A 49 -16.45 -6.41 -8.09
C LEU A 49 -16.85 -7.05 -6.75
N ALA A 50 -16.45 -8.30 -6.54
CA ALA A 50 -16.53 -8.93 -5.23
C ALA A 50 -15.27 -8.54 -4.45
N SER A 51 -15.38 -7.42 -3.73
CA SER A 51 -14.23 -6.65 -3.24
C SER A 51 -13.98 -6.95 -1.76
N MET A 52 -12.73 -7.22 -1.37
CA MET A 52 -12.40 -7.59 0.02
C MET A 52 -11.33 -6.70 0.65
N GLY A 53 -10.20 -6.49 -0.01
CA GLY A 53 -9.06 -5.73 0.50
C GLY A 53 -8.76 -4.51 -0.36
N VAL A 54 -8.34 -3.43 0.30
CA VAL A 54 -7.93 -2.18 -0.33
C VAL A 54 -6.62 -1.70 0.27
N ASP A 55 -5.74 -1.16 -0.54
CA ASP A 55 -4.66 -0.30 -0.06
C ASP A 55 -4.53 0.93 -0.96
N CYS A 56 -3.83 1.95 -0.46
CA CYS A 56 -3.53 3.15 -1.21
C CYS A 56 -2.08 3.59 -1.04
N ALA A 57 -1.52 4.12 -2.13
CA ALA A 57 -0.22 4.74 -2.18
C ALA A 57 -0.15 5.66 -3.39
N ASP A 58 0.76 6.62 -3.35
CA ASP A 58 1.23 7.32 -4.54
C ASP A 58 2.22 6.38 -5.27
N TYR A 59 1.70 5.54 -6.17
CA TYR A 59 2.51 4.47 -6.78
C TYR A 59 3.37 4.96 -7.95
N ASP A 60 3.00 6.10 -8.54
CA ASP A 60 3.71 6.72 -9.66
C ASP A 60 4.44 8.03 -9.28
N ASN A 61 4.47 8.35 -7.98
CA ASN A 61 5.18 9.49 -7.40
C ASN A 61 4.70 10.85 -7.97
N ASP A 62 3.41 10.98 -8.25
CA ASP A 62 2.78 12.18 -8.77
C ASP A 62 2.22 13.12 -7.68
N GLY A 63 2.25 12.66 -6.42
CA GLY A 63 1.78 13.39 -5.24
C GLY A 63 0.30 13.18 -4.90
N TRP A 64 -0.38 12.24 -5.54
CA TRP A 64 -1.75 11.86 -5.26
C TRP A 64 -1.83 10.40 -4.82
N LEU A 65 -2.70 10.10 -3.85
CA LEU A 65 -2.91 8.72 -3.44
C LEU A 65 -3.82 8.00 -4.46
N ASP A 66 -3.33 6.88 -4.97
CA ASP A 66 -4.06 5.93 -5.80
C ASP A 66 -4.60 4.78 -4.95
N PHE A 67 -5.58 4.02 -5.46
CA PHE A 67 -6.16 2.89 -4.75
C PHE A 67 -6.02 1.59 -5.54
N PHE A 68 -5.62 0.52 -4.86
CA PHE A 68 -5.73 -0.83 -5.37
C PHE A 68 -6.80 -1.60 -4.61
N GLN A 69 -7.66 -2.29 -5.35
CA GLN A 69 -8.78 -3.06 -4.82
C GLN A 69 -8.69 -4.51 -5.29
N THR A 70 -8.78 -5.44 -4.35
CA THR A 70 -8.83 -6.86 -4.64
C THR A 70 -10.19 -7.31 -5.16
N SER A 71 -10.24 -8.46 -5.85
CA SER A 71 -11.47 -9.00 -6.42
C SER A 71 -11.57 -10.53 -6.30
N TYR A 72 -12.68 -11.07 -6.81
CA TYR A 72 -12.90 -12.51 -6.95
C TYR A 72 -12.14 -13.10 -8.15
N SER A 73 -12.08 -14.44 -8.24
CA SER A 73 -11.55 -15.10 -9.44
C SER A 73 -12.35 -14.72 -10.69
N ASP A 74 -11.66 -14.66 -11.83
CA ASP A 74 -12.16 -14.18 -13.13
C ASP A 74 -12.62 -12.70 -13.15
N GLN A 75 -12.39 -11.97 -12.07
CA GLN A 75 -12.51 -10.51 -12.01
C GLN A 75 -11.11 -9.91 -11.98
N GLN A 76 -10.86 -8.88 -12.79
CA GLN A 76 -9.61 -8.12 -12.72
C GLN A 76 -9.67 -7.22 -11.49
N PRO A 77 -8.72 -7.33 -10.54
CA PRO A 77 -8.56 -6.34 -9.49
C PRO A 77 -8.38 -4.95 -10.09
N ALA A 78 -9.02 -3.96 -9.48
CA ALA A 78 -9.00 -2.59 -9.97
C ALA A 78 -7.80 -1.83 -9.40
N LEU A 79 -7.15 -1.03 -10.25
CA LEU A 79 -6.17 -0.02 -9.85
C LEU A 79 -6.73 1.32 -10.29
N TYR A 80 -7.05 2.17 -9.32
CA TYR A 80 -7.63 3.48 -9.54
C TYR A 80 -6.53 4.53 -9.43
N HIS A 81 -6.14 5.11 -10.56
CA HIS A 81 -5.17 6.18 -10.61
C HIS A 81 -5.84 7.53 -10.36
N ASN A 82 -5.32 8.30 -9.40
CA ASN A 82 -5.83 9.62 -9.05
C ASN A 82 -5.24 10.68 -9.99
N SER A 83 -6.02 11.09 -10.99
CA SER A 83 -5.64 12.14 -11.95
C SER A 83 -5.55 13.55 -11.35
N GLY A 84 -5.71 13.67 -10.03
CA GLY A 84 -5.67 14.90 -9.24
C GLY A 84 -7.03 15.33 -8.73
N HIS A 85 -7.03 16.01 -7.57
CA HIS A 85 -8.24 16.52 -6.90
C HIS A 85 -9.32 15.45 -6.64
N GLY A 86 -8.89 14.19 -6.45
CA GLY A 86 -9.75 13.10 -6.06
C GLY A 86 -10.62 12.52 -7.18
N TYR A 87 -10.18 12.63 -8.44
CA TYR A 87 -10.84 11.99 -9.58
C TYR A 87 -10.02 10.81 -10.09
N PHE A 88 -10.67 9.66 -10.19
CA PHE A 88 -10.00 8.40 -10.44
C PHE A 88 -10.34 7.81 -11.80
N ASP A 89 -9.29 7.33 -12.48
CA ASP A 89 -9.38 6.46 -13.65
C ASP A 89 -9.03 5.03 -13.25
N GLU A 90 -9.84 4.04 -13.65
CA GLU A 90 -9.48 2.64 -13.46
C GLU A 90 -8.53 2.18 -14.58
N VAL A 91 -7.32 1.78 -14.22
CA VAL A 91 -6.18 1.57 -15.12
C VAL A 91 -5.54 0.18 -15.01
N ALA A 92 -6.15 -0.79 -14.31
CA ALA A 92 -5.51 -2.07 -14.05
C ALA A 92 -5.09 -2.82 -15.33
N SER A 93 -5.90 -2.75 -16.39
CA SER A 93 -5.58 -3.43 -17.65
C SER A 93 -4.33 -2.88 -18.35
N GLN A 94 -4.04 -1.58 -18.16
CA GLN A 94 -2.87 -0.90 -18.71
C GLN A 94 -1.66 -1.05 -17.79
N ALA A 95 -1.86 -0.93 -16.48
CA ALA A 95 -0.83 -0.93 -15.46
C ALA A 95 -0.36 -2.34 -15.07
N ILE A 96 -1.23 -3.35 -15.09
CA ILE A 96 -0.94 -4.74 -14.70
C ILE A 96 -1.17 -5.67 -15.90
N PRO A 97 -0.34 -5.58 -16.95
CA PRO A 97 -0.52 -6.39 -18.14
C PRO A 97 -0.31 -7.88 -17.84
N GLY A 98 -1.13 -8.72 -18.47
CA GLY A 98 -0.99 -10.18 -18.40
C GLY A 98 -1.93 -10.88 -17.41
N GLY A 99 -2.61 -10.14 -16.54
CA GLY A 99 -3.71 -10.67 -15.72
C GLY A 99 -3.29 -11.75 -14.73
N SER A 100 -2.10 -11.64 -14.12
CA SER A 100 -1.56 -12.60 -13.16
C SER A 100 -2.45 -12.80 -11.92
N LEU A 101 -3.28 -11.81 -11.57
CA LEU A 101 -4.20 -11.86 -10.45
C LEU A 101 -5.55 -12.52 -10.77
N LEU A 102 -5.96 -12.55 -12.05
CA LEU A 102 -7.26 -13.07 -12.51
C LEU A 102 -7.61 -14.49 -12.05
N PRO A 103 -6.66 -15.46 -12.01
CA PRO A 103 -7.00 -16.84 -11.69
C PRO A 103 -7.37 -17.08 -10.21
N TYR A 104 -7.23 -16.08 -9.34
CA TYR A 104 -7.30 -16.25 -7.89
C TYR A 104 -8.33 -15.31 -7.26
N ILE A 105 -8.91 -15.72 -6.13
CA ILE A 105 -9.55 -14.76 -5.22
C ILE A 105 -8.44 -14.03 -4.45
N ASN A 106 -8.50 -12.71 -4.48
CA ASN A 106 -7.49 -11.80 -3.93
C ASN A 106 -7.98 -11.19 -2.60
N TRP A 107 -7.14 -11.16 -1.57
CA TRP A 107 -7.52 -10.78 -0.19
C TRP A 107 -6.70 -9.62 0.36
N GLY A 108 -5.74 -9.87 1.25
CA GLY A 108 -4.88 -8.83 1.79
C GLY A 108 -3.92 -8.31 0.72
N THR A 109 -3.80 -7.00 0.60
CA THR A 109 -2.91 -6.33 -0.35
C THR A 109 -2.16 -5.19 0.33
N HIS A 110 -0.94 -4.89 -0.14
CA HIS A 110 -0.09 -3.82 0.38
C HIS A 110 0.79 -3.22 -0.72
N PHE A 111 0.84 -1.89 -0.79
CA PHE A 111 1.86 -1.15 -1.51
C PHE A 111 3.14 -1.04 -0.68
N VAL A 112 4.26 -1.55 -1.19
CA VAL A 112 5.52 -1.67 -0.45
C VAL A 112 6.69 -1.56 -1.42
N ASP A 113 7.71 -0.77 -1.10
CA ASP A 113 8.98 -0.75 -1.85
C ASP A 113 9.89 -1.86 -1.31
N PHE A 114 9.97 -3.01 -1.99
CA PHE A 114 10.72 -4.17 -1.50
C PHE A 114 12.22 -4.11 -1.81
N ASP A 115 12.62 -3.41 -2.88
CA ASP A 115 14.01 -3.33 -3.34
C ASP A 115 14.67 -1.96 -3.09
N ASN A 116 13.96 -1.08 -2.37
CA ASN A 116 14.36 0.27 -1.99
C ASN A 116 14.71 1.15 -3.19
N ASP A 117 14.00 0.99 -4.31
CA ASP A 117 14.26 1.77 -5.52
C ASP A 117 13.48 3.09 -5.63
N GLY A 118 12.57 3.35 -4.67
CA GLY A 118 11.75 4.54 -4.58
C GLY A 118 10.36 4.40 -5.21
N TRP A 119 10.01 3.21 -5.72
CA TRP A 119 8.70 2.91 -6.29
C TRP A 119 7.97 1.87 -5.46
N ALA A 120 6.68 2.12 -5.19
CA ALA A 120 5.88 1.16 -4.44
C ALA A 120 5.51 -0.04 -5.33
N ASP A 121 5.99 -1.23 -4.97
CA ASP A 121 5.51 -2.51 -5.51
C ASP A 121 4.15 -2.87 -4.90
N LEU A 122 3.54 -3.96 -5.39
CA LEU A 122 2.27 -4.45 -4.86
C LEU A 122 2.35 -5.93 -4.48
N PHE A 123 2.09 -6.22 -3.20
CA PHE A 123 1.85 -7.56 -2.71
C PHE A 123 0.36 -7.88 -2.68
N VAL A 124 -0.02 -9.11 -3.07
CA VAL A 124 -1.40 -9.60 -3.02
C VAL A 124 -1.43 -11.03 -2.45
N ALA A 125 -2.14 -11.21 -1.34
CA ALA A 125 -2.44 -12.50 -0.74
C ALA A 125 -3.61 -13.16 -1.48
N ASN A 126 -3.41 -14.42 -1.90
CA ASN A 126 -4.38 -15.14 -2.73
C ASN A 126 -4.85 -16.43 -2.06
N GLY A 127 -6.09 -16.82 -2.31
CA GLY A 127 -6.57 -18.11 -1.86
C GLY A 127 -8.06 -18.30 -2.07
N ASN A 128 -8.50 -19.48 -2.48
CA ASN A 128 -9.91 -19.69 -2.78
C ASN A 128 -10.73 -20.09 -1.54
N THR A 129 -12.04 -19.87 -1.57
CA THR A 129 -12.95 -20.14 -0.43
C THR A 129 -13.45 -21.59 -0.39
N GLN A 130 -13.55 -22.22 -1.56
CA GLN A 130 -14.11 -23.56 -1.73
C GLN A 130 -13.02 -24.63 -1.75
N ASP A 131 -13.05 -25.54 -0.79
CA ASP A 131 -12.06 -26.63 -0.64
C ASP A 131 -12.27 -27.78 -1.64
N ASN A 132 -13.37 -27.76 -2.40
CA ASN A 132 -13.73 -28.77 -3.38
C ASN A 132 -13.55 -28.30 -4.85
N LEU A 133 -12.95 -27.13 -5.09
CA LEU A 133 -12.77 -26.55 -6.44
C LEU A 133 -12.09 -27.49 -7.43
N GLY A 134 -11.09 -28.26 -6.99
CA GLY A 134 -10.41 -29.24 -7.83
C GLY A 134 -11.31 -30.37 -8.37
N LYS A 135 -12.56 -30.49 -7.89
CA LYS A 135 -13.56 -31.42 -8.45
C LYS A 135 -14.29 -30.85 -9.68
N TYR A 136 -14.31 -29.53 -9.85
CA TYR A 136 -15.12 -28.84 -10.85
C TYR A 136 -14.31 -27.89 -11.74
N SER A 137 -13.08 -27.53 -11.35
CA SER A 137 -12.17 -26.68 -12.10
C SER A 137 -10.81 -27.34 -12.22
N ALA A 138 -10.27 -27.40 -13.43
CA ALA A 138 -8.90 -27.86 -13.68
C ALA A 138 -7.85 -26.73 -13.51
N ARG A 139 -8.31 -25.49 -13.27
CA ARG A 139 -7.47 -24.30 -13.18
C ARG A 139 -7.40 -23.73 -11.77
N GLU A 140 -8.45 -23.91 -10.98
CA GLU A 140 -8.54 -23.36 -9.63
C GLU A 140 -8.31 -24.44 -8.57
N SER A 141 -7.54 -24.09 -7.55
CA SER A 141 -7.31 -24.89 -6.35
C SER A 141 -7.66 -24.08 -5.11
N TYR A 142 -8.00 -24.74 -4.00
CA TYR A 142 -8.24 -24.06 -2.73
C TYR A 142 -7.05 -23.18 -2.30
N GLU A 143 -5.84 -23.72 -2.48
CA GLU A 143 -4.58 -23.04 -2.23
C GLU A 143 -4.09 -22.34 -3.50
N ALA A 144 -3.57 -21.12 -3.34
CA ALA A 144 -3.02 -20.30 -4.41
C ALA A 144 -1.65 -19.75 -3.99
N PRO A 145 -0.78 -19.38 -4.95
CA PRO A 145 0.43 -18.63 -4.64
C PRO A 145 0.07 -17.17 -4.37
N ASN A 146 0.79 -16.51 -3.45
CA ASN A 146 0.71 -15.05 -3.35
C ASN A 146 1.40 -14.41 -4.56
N THR A 147 1.06 -13.15 -4.84
CA THR A 147 1.59 -12.41 -5.98
C THR A 147 2.40 -11.21 -5.50
N VAL A 148 3.57 -11.00 -6.11
CA VAL A 148 4.33 -9.75 -6.01
C VAL A 148 4.44 -9.15 -7.40
N LEU A 149 3.94 -7.93 -7.53
CA LEU A 149 4.01 -7.12 -8.73
C LEU A 149 5.05 -6.03 -8.52
N TRP A 150 6.17 -6.10 -9.23
CA TRP A 150 7.23 -5.10 -9.16
C TRP A 150 6.90 -3.90 -10.03
N ASN A 151 7.00 -2.70 -9.47
CA ASN A 151 6.73 -1.44 -10.15
C ASN A 151 7.96 -1.01 -10.96
N LYS A 152 7.79 -0.84 -12.27
CA LYS A 152 8.90 -0.48 -13.16
C LYS A 152 9.27 1.01 -13.12
N GLY A 153 8.53 1.83 -12.36
CA GLY A 153 8.68 3.28 -12.32
C GLY A 153 8.17 3.99 -13.58
N ASP A 154 7.37 3.32 -14.40
CA ASP A 154 6.75 3.88 -15.61
C ASP A 154 5.21 3.75 -15.62
N GLY A 155 4.62 3.66 -14.41
CA GLY A 155 3.18 3.44 -14.21
C GLY A 155 2.72 2.02 -14.50
N LYS A 156 3.65 1.06 -14.65
CA LYS A 156 3.32 -0.34 -14.93
C LYS A 156 4.06 -1.29 -14.01
N PHE A 157 3.36 -2.37 -13.73
CA PHE A 157 3.83 -3.47 -12.92
C PHE A 157 4.19 -4.69 -13.76
N ILE A 158 5.08 -5.52 -13.24
CA ILE A 158 5.34 -6.87 -13.75
C ILE A 158 5.25 -7.89 -12.63
N ASP A 159 4.65 -9.05 -12.91
CA ASP A 159 4.64 -10.16 -11.98
C ASP A 159 6.04 -10.76 -11.86
N ILE A 160 6.62 -10.65 -10.67
CA ILE A 160 7.94 -11.23 -10.34
C ILE A 160 7.83 -12.38 -9.33
N SER A 161 6.63 -12.90 -9.05
CA SER A 161 6.39 -13.89 -8.00
C SER A 161 7.28 -15.13 -8.14
N GLU A 162 7.52 -15.61 -9.36
CA GLU A 162 8.41 -16.75 -9.63
C GLU A 162 9.90 -16.45 -9.44
N ARG A 163 10.27 -15.17 -9.32
CA ARG A 163 11.65 -14.67 -9.16
C ARG A 163 11.89 -14.02 -7.80
N ALA A 164 10.84 -13.83 -6.99
CA ALA A 164 10.87 -13.20 -5.67
C ALA A 164 11.30 -14.15 -4.54
N GLY A 165 12.04 -15.22 -4.88
CA GLY A 165 12.57 -16.17 -3.91
C GLY A 165 11.59 -17.28 -3.50
N ASP A 166 12.04 -18.14 -2.59
CA ASP A 166 11.31 -19.31 -2.13
C ASP A 166 10.19 -18.99 -1.13
N GLY A 167 10.21 -17.81 -0.49
CA GLY A 167 9.14 -17.32 0.38
C GLY A 167 7.77 -17.17 -0.32
N LEU A 168 7.78 -17.02 -1.65
CA LEU A 168 6.58 -16.92 -2.50
C LEU A 168 6.16 -18.29 -3.10
N ALA A 169 6.97 -19.34 -2.94
CA ALA A 169 6.68 -20.66 -3.48
C ALA A 169 5.55 -21.42 -2.74
N PRO A 170 5.39 -21.32 -1.40
CA PRO A 170 4.30 -21.96 -0.69
C PRO A 170 2.94 -21.52 -1.22
N ARG A 171 2.04 -22.49 -1.37
CA ARG A 171 0.65 -22.25 -1.76
C ARG A 171 -0.23 -22.51 -0.55
N TYR A 172 -1.04 -21.52 -0.21
CA TYR A 172 -2.01 -21.61 0.87
C TYR A 172 -3.31 -20.94 0.44
N SER A 173 -4.35 -21.10 1.25
CA SER A 173 -5.52 -20.24 1.14
C SER A 173 -5.26 -18.99 1.98
N SER A 174 -4.44 -18.06 1.45
CA SER A 174 -4.05 -16.85 2.16
C SER A 174 -5.22 -15.87 2.26
N ARG A 175 -5.26 -15.11 3.36
CA ARG A 175 -6.33 -14.16 3.70
C ARG A 175 -5.72 -12.83 4.06
N GLY A 176 -5.63 -12.54 5.36
CA GLY A 176 -5.07 -11.28 5.83
C GLY A 176 -3.56 -11.22 5.71
N SER A 177 -3.04 -10.00 5.64
CA SER A 177 -1.61 -9.76 5.58
C SER A 177 -1.26 -8.41 6.21
N ALA A 178 0.01 -8.25 6.57
CA ALA A 178 0.61 -6.99 7.00
C ALA A 178 2.06 -6.94 6.49
N ALA A 179 2.51 -5.76 6.07
CA ALA A 179 3.89 -5.53 5.65
C ALA A 179 4.58 -4.48 6.53
N ASP A 180 5.78 -4.80 7.00
CA ASP A 180 6.62 -3.91 7.82
C ASP A 180 8.05 -4.48 7.92
N ASP A 181 9.03 -3.65 8.27
CA ASP A 181 10.41 -4.07 8.53
C ASP A 181 10.50 -4.70 9.93
N LEU A 182 10.43 -6.04 10.03
CA LEU A 182 10.22 -6.75 11.29
C LEU A 182 11.49 -6.86 12.14
N ASP A 183 12.65 -6.90 11.49
CA ASP A 183 13.96 -7.00 12.12
C ASP A 183 14.78 -5.71 12.04
N ASN A 184 14.21 -4.64 11.46
CA ASN A 184 14.77 -3.30 11.38
C ASN A 184 16.04 -3.23 10.52
N ASP A 185 16.10 -4.04 9.47
CA ASP A 185 17.24 -4.14 8.58
C ASP A 185 17.11 -3.31 7.29
N GLY A 186 16.02 -2.54 7.18
CA GLY A 186 15.71 -1.69 6.04
C GLY A 186 14.98 -2.39 4.91
N ARG A 187 14.57 -3.65 5.10
CA ARG A 187 13.79 -4.41 4.12
C ARG A 187 12.41 -4.71 4.70
N PRO A 188 11.34 -4.16 4.13
CA PRO A 188 9.99 -4.53 4.54
C PRO A 188 9.74 -6.02 4.28
N ASP A 189 9.28 -6.72 5.31
CA ASP A 189 8.83 -8.11 5.30
C ASP A 189 7.31 -8.20 5.17
N VAL A 190 6.78 -9.41 4.97
CA VAL A 190 5.33 -9.67 4.92
C VAL A 190 4.93 -10.78 5.87
N VAL A 191 3.90 -10.53 6.69
CA VAL A 191 3.19 -11.55 7.47
C VAL A 191 1.87 -11.87 6.78
N VAL A 192 1.57 -13.15 6.63
CA VAL A 192 0.36 -13.65 5.97
C VAL A 192 -0.41 -14.58 6.90
N LEU A 193 -1.69 -14.31 7.09
CA LEU A 193 -2.64 -15.19 7.76
C LEU A 193 -3.24 -16.17 6.73
N ASN A 194 -3.11 -17.46 7.00
CA ASN A 194 -3.61 -18.52 6.13
C ASN A 194 -4.86 -19.18 6.72
N ALA A 195 -5.90 -19.36 5.91
CA ALA A 195 -7.10 -20.06 6.34
C ALA A 195 -6.81 -21.56 6.54
N ARG A 196 -7.05 -22.05 7.76
CA ARG A 196 -6.85 -23.47 8.16
C ARG A 196 -5.40 -23.95 8.09
N SER A 197 -4.44 -23.02 8.10
CA SER A 197 -3.01 -23.32 8.16
C SER A 197 -2.33 -22.34 9.12
N LEU A 198 -1.04 -22.57 9.39
CA LEU A 198 -0.23 -21.65 10.20
C LEU A 198 -0.01 -20.33 9.44
N PRO A 199 0.17 -19.19 10.15
CA PRO A 199 0.62 -17.97 9.51
C PRO A 199 2.02 -18.14 8.90
N THR A 200 2.30 -17.37 7.86
CA THR A 200 3.61 -17.34 7.19
C THR A 200 4.26 -15.99 7.42
N VAL A 201 5.56 -16.00 7.73
CA VAL A 201 6.41 -14.80 7.65
C VAL A 201 7.28 -14.98 6.42
N ILE A 202 7.22 -14.02 5.51
CA ILE A 202 8.05 -13.92 4.30
C ILE A 202 9.08 -12.85 4.60
N ARG A 203 10.32 -13.26 4.80
CA ARG A 203 11.44 -12.35 5.04
C ARG A 203 11.99 -11.84 3.71
N ASN A 204 12.16 -10.53 3.59
CA ASN A 204 12.71 -9.90 2.40
C ASN A 204 14.24 -9.90 2.46
N GLU A 205 14.85 -10.60 1.51
CA GLU A 205 16.31 -10.73 1.36
C GLU A 205 16.79 -10.07 0.06
N SER A 206 16.01 -9.11 -0.48
CA SER A 206 16.34 -8.41 -1.72
C SER A 206 17.70 -7.71 -1.61
N PRO A 207 18.55 -7.75 -2.67
CA PRO A 207 19.89 -7.16 -2.60
C PRO A 207 19.87 -5.65 -2.28
N GLN A 208 20.57 -5.26 -1.22
CA GLN A 208 20.62 -3.85 -0.76
C GLN A 208 21.90 -3.10 -1.18
N ALA A 209 22.79 -3.72 -1.96
CA ALA A 209 24.07 -3.10 -2.29
C ALA A 209 23.87 -1.79 -3.07
N GLY A 210 24.16 -0.66 -2.42
CA GLY A 210 23.96 0.68 -2.99
C GLY A 210 22.50 1.14 -3.03
N ARG A 211 21.61 0.48 -2.28
CA ARG A 211 20.24 0.92 -2.02
C ARG A 211 20.15 1.43 -0.59
N HIS A 212 19.50 2.56 -0.43
CA HIS A 212 19.37 3.28 0.82
C HIS A 212 17.90 3.41 1.21
N TRP A 213 17.62 3.65 2.48
CA TRP A 213 16.25 3.76 2.97
C TRP A 213 16.13 4.75 4.12
N ILE A 214 14.91 5.15 4.47
CA ILE A 214 14.60 5.81 5.73
C ILE A 214 13.23 5.35 6.21
N GLN A 215 13.08 5.14 7.52
CA GLN A 215 11.80 4.85 8.13
C GLN A 215 11.44 5.93 9.15
N LEU A 216 10.21 6.44 9.07
CA LEU A 216 9.71 7.51 9.92
C LEU A 216 8.57 7.00 10.81
N GLU A 217 8.69 7.23 12.11
CA GLU A 217 7.59 7.17 13.07
C GLU A 217 7.14 8.61 13.37
N LEU A 218 5.83 8.85 13.37
CA LEU A 218 5.25 10.15 13.69
C LEU A 218 4.52 10.11 15.02
N ARG A 219 4.59 11.22 15.76
CA ARG A 219 3.81 11.40 16.99
C ARG A 219 3.15 12.76 17.03
N GLY A 220 1.83 12.77 16.92
CA GLY A 220 1.04 13.99 17.08
C GLY A 220 1.00 14.45 18.54
N THR A 221 0.91 15.77 18.71
CA THR A 221 0.76 16.44 20.02
C THR A 221 -0.47 17.33 20.05
N SER A 222 -0.81 17.96 18.93
CA SER A 222 -2.05 18.71 18.70
C SER A 222 -3.02 17.91 17.84
N SER A 223 -2.48 17.17 16.87
CA SER A 223 -3.17 16.15 16.07
C SER A 223 -3.31 14.82 16.84
N SER A 224 -3.85 13.78 16.19
CA SER A 224 -3.97 12.44 16.79
C SER A 224 -2.60 11.92 17.24
N ARG A 225 -2.52 11.25 18.40
CA ARG A 225 -1.23 10.82 18.96
C ARG A 225 -0.43 9.94 17.99
N ASP A 226 -1.15 9.08 17.27
CA ASP A 226 -0.57 8.12 16.33
C ASP A 226 -0.47 8.72 14.92
N ALA A 227 -0.76 10.02 14.76
CA ALA A 227 -0.61 10.80 13.53
C ALA A 227 -1.34 10.23 12.31
N VAL A 228 -2.38 9.39 12.51
CA VAL A 228 -3.23 8.86 11.43
C VAL A 228 -3.72 10.03 10.57
N GLY A 229 -3.61 9.89 9.25
CA GLY A 229 -3.94 10.89 8.23
C GLY A 229 -2.82 11.89 7.93
N ALA A 230 -1.70 11.89 8.66
CA ALA A 230 -0.58 12.75 8.32
C ALA A 230 0.12 12.27 7.04
N HIS A 231 0.43 13.21 6.16
CA HIS A 231 1.21 12.97 4.93
C HIS A 231 2.67 13.29 5.16
N VAL A 232 3.54 12.42 4.65
CA VAL A 232 4.99 12.62 4.63
C VAL A 232 5.47 12.57 3.20
N TYR A 233 6.12 13.64 2.79
CA TYR A 233 6.80 13.76 1.51
C TYR A 233 8.30 13.65 1.76
N VAL A 234 8.95 12.67 1.14
CA VAL A 234 10.41 12.50 1.19
C VAL A 234 10.96 12.73 -0.21
N THR A 235 11.87 13.71 -0.34
CA THR A 235 12.59 13.96 -1.59
C THR A 235 14.04 13.54 -1.45
N ALA A 236 14.49 12.64 -2.33
CA ALA A 236 15.87 12.20 -2.42
C ALA A 236 16.17 11.70 -3.84
N GLY A 237 17.38 11.98 -4.35
CA GLY A 237 17.81 11.43 -5.63
C GLY A 237 16.97 11.89 -6.84
N GLY A 238 16.23 12.99 -6.71
CA GLY A 238 15.33 13.51 -7.75
C GLY A 238 13.91 12.90 -7.77
N ILE A 239 13.59 12.02 -6.82
CA ILE A 239 12.25 11.46 -6.62
C ILE A 239 11.65 12.07 -5.36
N THR A 240 10.36 12.44 -5.42
CA THR A 240 9.55 12.80 -4.24
C THR A 240 8.50 11.72 -4.05
N GLN A 241 8.51 11.07 -2.90
CA GLN A 241 7.53 10.04 -2.52
C GLN A 241 6.54 10.60 -1.51
N LEU A 242 5.26 10.29 -1.67
CA LEU A 242 4.22 10.51 -0.66
C LEU A 242 3.87 9.21 0.07
N ARG A 243 3.82 9.26 1.41
CA ARG A 243 3.20 8.22 2.24
C ARG A 243 2.30 8.87 3.28
N GLU A 244 1.17 8.22 3.58
CA GLU A 244 0.27 8.61 4.65
C GLU A 244 0.36 7.61 5.82
N VAL A 245 0.20 8.10 7.06
CA VAL A 245 -0.05 7.22 8.21
C VAL A 245 -1.51 6.77 8.17
N HIS A 246 -1.75 5.52 7.79
CA HIS A 246 -3.12 5.02 7.65
C HIS A 246 -3.64 4.36 8.93
N SER A 247 -4.97 4.24 9.04
CA SER A 247 -5.65 3.37 10.00
C SER A 247 -6.74 2.60 9.28
N GLY A 248 -6.65 1.27 9.27
CA GLY A 248 -7.53 0.41 8.48
C GLY A 248 -7.16 0.38 7.00
N ARG A 249 -6.38 -0.64 6.61
CA ARG A 249 -6.04 -0.97 5.22
C ARG A 249 -6.01 -2.48 5.06
N SER A 250 -5.95 -2.95 3.83
CA SER A 250 -5.89 -4.36 3.46
C SER A 250 -7.13 -5.15 3.91
N TYR A 251 -7.00 -6.46 4.10
CA TYR A 251 -8.05 -7.35 4.59
C TYR A 251 -7.55 -8.10 5.83
N GLN A 252 -8.34 -8.17 6.91
CA GLN A 252 -7.99 -8.90 8.16
C GLN A 252 -6.56 -8.62 8.69
N GLY A 253 -6.07 -7.39 8.52
CA GLY A 253 -4.74 -6.96 8.91
C GLY A 253 -4.66 -5.45 9.00
N HIS A 254 -3.53 -4.94 9.50
CA HIS A 254 -3.21 -3.52 9.51
C HIS A 254 -1.70 -3.33 9.67
N CYS A 255 -1.14 -2.35 8.96
CA CYS A 255 0.24 -1.89 9.09
C CYS A 255 0.38 -0.41 8.69
N GLY A 256 1.62 0.10 8.79
CA GLY A 256 2.03 1.43 8.32
C GLY A 256 1.84 2.57 9.32
N SER A 257 2.02 2.28 10.61
CA SER A 257 2.40 3.28 11.62
C SER A 257 3.86 3.72 11.48
N ARG A 258 4.69 2.91 10.81
CA ARG A 258 6.06 3.22 10.41
C ARG A 258 6.07 3.41 8.90
N LEU A 259 6.45 4.59 8.44
CA LEU A 259 6.47 4.94 7.03
C LEU A 259 7.84 4.64 6.46
N HIS A 260 7.91 3.70 5.51
CA HIS A 260 9.14 3.30 4.85
C HIS A 260 9.30 3.99 3.50
N PHE A 261 10.51 4.43 3.20
CA PHE A 261 10.90 5.06 1.94
C PHE A 261 12.21 4.45 1.45
N GLY A 262 12.18 3.79 0.29
CA GLY A 262 13.39 3.46 -0.44
C GLY A 262 13.95 4.70 -1.12
N LEU A 263 15.27 4.88 -1.08
CA LEU A 263 15.95 6.10 -1.55
C LEU A 263 16.82 5.81 -2.78
N GLY A 264 16.76 4.60 -3.33
CA GLY A 264 17.66 4.16 -4.38
C GLY A 264 19.12 4.36 -3.98
N SER A 265 19.92 4.98 -4.84
CA SER A 265 21.33 5.26 -4.56
C SER A 265 21.57 6.52 -3.71
N ALA A 266 20.53 7.20 -3.23
CA ALA A 266 20.67 8.45 -2.48
C ALA A 266 20.99 8.17 -1.00
N ALA A 267 22.25 8.33 -0.61
CA ALA A 267 22.71 8.19 0.78
C ALA A 267 22.28 9.35 1.71
N ARG A 268 21.59 10.37 1.17
CA ARG A 268 21.09 11.52 1.92
C ARG A 268 19.74 11.95 1.37
N ILE A 269 18.86 12.35 2.29
CA ILE A 269 17.56 12.92 1.98
C ILE A 269 17.72 14.43 1.79
N ASP A 270 17.14 14.96 0.72
CA ASP A 270 17.15 16.39 0.43
C ASP A 270 16.16 17.10 1.36
N THR A 271 14.91 16.64 1.37
CA THR A 271 13.85 17.17 2.24
C THR A 271 12.92 16.07 2.76
N VAL A 272 12.46 16.26 4.00
CA VAL A 272 11.28 15.60 4.57
C VAL A 272 10.28 16.70 4.90
N GLU A 273 9.08 16.62 4.34
CA GLU A 273 7.95 17.47 4.68
C GLU A 273 6.87 16.62 5.36
N VAL A 274 6.49 16.98 6.58
CA VAL A 274 5.37 16.35 7.30
C VAL A 274 4.22 17.33 7.32
N ARG A 275 3.09 16.93 6.71
CA ARG A 275 1.80 17.62 6.83
C ARG A 275 0.96 16.87 7.85
N TRP A 276 0.76 17.49 8.99
CA TRP A 276 -0.07 16.96 10.06
C TRP A 276 -1.54 17.20 9.74
N LEU A 277 -2.42 16.27 10.15
CA LEU A 277 -3.87 16.52 10.14
C LEU A 277 -4.19 17.81 10.89
N GLY A 278 -5.01 18.67 10.29
CA GLY A 278 -5.31 20.01 10.79
C GLY A 278 -4.42 21.12 10.22
N GLY A 279 -3.55 20.81 9.25
CA GLY A 279 -2.95 21.79 8.35
C GLY A 279 -1.59 22.36 8.77
N LYS A 280 -0.99 21.87 9.85
CA LYS A 280 0.38 22.24 10.23
C LYS A 280 1.38 21.51 9.34
N THR A 281 2.42 22.20 8.89
CA THR A 281 3.52 21.60 8.12
C THR A 281 4.86 21.83 8.80
N GLU A 282 5.67 20.78 8.90
CA GLU A 282 7.07 20.84 9.34
C GLU A 282 8.00 20.31 8.24
N ARG A 283 9.18 20.93 8.12
CA ARG A 283 10.17 20.57 7.10
C ARG A 283 11.53 20.36 7.72
N PHE A 284 12.20 19.30 7.28
CA PHE A 284 13.55 18.94 7.66
C PHE A 284 14.37 18.72 6.38
N ALA A 285 15.66 19.03 6.43
CA ALA A 285 16.52 18.91 5.26
C ALA A 285 17.79 18.15 5.62
N HIS A 286 18.41 17.55 4.60
CA HIS A 286 19.78 17.04 4.67
C HIS A 286 19.99 15.89 5.67
N LEU A 287 18.95 15.09 5.92
CA LEU A 287 19.01 13.94 6.82
C LEU A 287 19.88 12.80 6.22
N PRO A 288 20.62 12.05 7.05
CA PRO A 288 21.26 10.81 6.60
C PRO A 288 20.22 9.75 6.20
N ALA A 289 20.58 8.89 5.25
CA ALA A 289 19.82 7.65 5.00
C ALA A 289 20.18 6.56 6.03
N ASP A 290 19.60 5.37 5.83
CA ASP A 290 19.85 4.10 6.52
C ASP A 290 19.60 4.18 8.02
N GLN A 291 18.47 4.78 8.39
CA GLN A 291 18.09 4.94 9.78
C GLN A 291 16.58 5.01 9.96
N ARG A 292 16.19 4.77 11.20
CA ARG A 292 14.84 5.02 11.69
C ARG A 292 14.82 6.31 12.47
N VAL A 293 13.77 7.10 12.29
CA VAL A 293 13.63 8.38 12.98
C VAL A 293 12.22 8.58 13.54
N LEU A 294 12.14 9.34 14.62
CA LEU A 294 10.91 9.82 15.23
C LEU A 294 10.77 11.31 14.97
N VAL A 295 9.60 11.71 14.47
CA VAL A 295 9.19 13.12 14.35
C VAL A 295 8.04 13.37 15.31
N ILE A 296 8.23 14.31 16.24
CA ILE A 296 7.19 14.74 17.18
C ILE A 296 6.65 16.08 16.72
N GLU A 297 5.34 16.17 16.54
CA GLU A 297 4.65 17.38 16.09
C GLU A 297 5.02 18.59 16.96
N GLY A 298 5.60 19.61 16.33
CA GLY A 298 6.01 20.87 16.97
C GLY A 298 7.30 20.83 17.77
N ALA A 299 8.02 19.71 17.77
CA ALA A 299 9.35 19.66 18.37
C ALA A 299 10.39 20.40 17.51
N GLY A 300 10.14 20.59 16.20
CA GLY A 300 11.07 21.24 15.29
C GLY A 300 12.39 20.48 15.05
N ALA A 301 12.44 19.20 15.41
CA ALA A 301 13.61 18.34 15.24
C ALA A 301 13.21 16.88 14.98
N VAL A 302 14.09 16.18 14.26
CA VAL A 302 14.02 14.74 14.01
C VAL A 302 14.91 14.01 15.00
N GLN A 303 14.42 12.93 15.61
CA GLN A 303 15.15 12.16 16.62
C GLN A 303 15.51 10.78 16.06
N PRO A 304 16.79 10.36 16.05
CA PRO A 304 17.15 9.00 15.69
C PRO A 304 16.52 7.99 16.65
N LEU A 305 15.94 6.92 16.11
CA LEU A 305 15.50 5.78 16.90
C LEU A 305 16.67 4.79 17.05
N PRO A 306 16.81 4.11 18.20
CA PRO A 306 17.90 3.15 18.40
C PRO A 306 17.82 2.00 17.39
N GLU A 307 18.97 1.46 16.98
CA GLU A 307 19.04 0.11 16.42
C GLU A 307 18.66 -0.88 17.55
N GLN A 308 17.65 -1.72 17.33
CA GLN A 308 17.24 -2.75 18.30
C GLN A 308 17.89 -4.08 17.97
#